data_AF-D3BNA4-F1
#
_entry.id   AF-D3BNA4-F1
#
_cell.length_a   1.000
_cell.length_b   1.000
_cell.length_c   1.000
_cell.angle_alpha   90.00
_cell.angle_beta   90.00
_cell.angle_gamma   90.00
#
_symmetry.space_group_name_H-M   'P 1'
#
loop_
_entity.id
_entity.type
_entity.pdbx_description
1 polymer ?
#
loop_
_entity_poly.entity_id
_entity_poly.type
_entity_poly.pdbx_seq_one_letter_code
_entity_poly.pdbx_strand_id
1 'polypeptide(L)'
;MKVILSFVVLFLIASSTAIQVREQKPVSSGPSPAQFGDFVLGFVAGMEIAMNGNSTECVVESNATFDDFANGFTLIGEGFDHLSASDVEQGIELVGEGLAQIPQILSLCGVTEFIGDIVNVAKELSSGTGGIIEVILKEALNIFHNREDITEDWKNMVNDWKSGDYQSSGQNLGLVIMNFQHIITRLPSKSLVDGLTSSDLGKPDYKKAVEQHQKYIEALLSCGVDDVLILPPNIDYPDSVFVEDPVLCTPHCAIITRPGATTRREETKIIEPAIHRYYSNVERIQAPGTLEAGDVMMVGNHYYIGVSARTNEEGANQLIAILKKYKMTGSIVPLKKVLHLKTGLSYIENNNLLACGEFLTLEEFQKYNIIEVDESESYAANCIWVNSNVIMPAGFPKTAKKVADLGYNVITVDVSEFQKIDGGSKTMILTILQIS
;
A
#
# COMPACT_ATOMS: atom_id res chain seq x y z
N MET A 1 27.39 29.28 22.73
CA MET A 1 27.61 28.67 21.40
C MET A 1 28.94 27.91 21.25
N LYS A 2 30.08 28.37 21.78
CA LYS A 2 31.35 27.60 21.72
C LYS A 2 31.51 26.48 22.77
N VAL A 3 30.65 26.40 23.79
CA VAL A 3 30.69 25.34 24.83
C VAL A 3 29.79 24.14 24.45
N ILE A 4 28.75 24.36 23.64
CA ILE A 4 27.84 23.30 23.17
C ILE A 4 28.49 22.49 22.04
N LEU A 5 29.29 23.15 21.19
CA LEU A 5 30.02 22.48 20.10
C LEU A 5 31.11 21.52 20.60
N SER A 6 31.69 21.77 21.79
CA SER A 6 32.66 20.86 22.41
C SER A 6 32.00 19.63 23.05
N PHE A 7 30.73 19.71 23.47
CA PHE A 7 30.00 18.55 24.01
C PHE A 7 29.52 17.60 22.89
N VAL A 8 29.09 18.13 21.75
CA VAL A 8 28.65 17.32 20.60
C VAL A 8 29.84 16.59 19.96
N VAL A 9 31.02 17.20 19.90
CA VAL A 9 32.23 16.53 19.38
C VAL A 9 32.78 15.49 20.36
N LEU A 10 32.64 15.68 21.69
CA LEU A 10 33.00 14.63 22.65
C LEU A 10 32.03 13.43 22.61
N PHE A 11 30.74 13.64 22.31
CA PHE A 11 29.78 12.54 22.13
C PHE A 11 30.00 11.76 20.82
N LEU A 12 30.45 12.44 19.76
CA LEU A 12 30.80 11.81 18.48
C LEU A 12 32.16 11.10 18.51
N ILE A 13 33.08 11.51 19.39
CA ILE A 13 34.36 10.80 19.61
C ILE A 13 34.20 9.67 20.64
N ALA A 14 33.23 9.76 21.56
CA ALA A 14 32.90 8.66 22.47
C ALA A 14 32.09 7.51 21.82
N SER A 15 31.51 7.73 20.63
CA SER A 15 30.82 6.69 19.84
C SER A 15 31.71 6.01 18.79
N SER A 16 32.98 6.44 18.63
CA SER A 16 33.94 5.78 17.72
C SER A 16 34.93 4.84 18.43
N THR A 17 34.74 4.57 19.72
CA THR A 17 35.48 3.54 20.46
C THR A 17 34.56 2.73 21.37
N ALA A 18 33.76 1.85 20.76
CA ALA A 18 33.44 0.50 21.27
C ALA A 18 32.47 -0.18 20.30
N ILE A 19 32.96 -0.58 19.12
CA ILE A 19 32.45 -1.81 18.50
C ILE A 19 32.99 -2.94 19.38
N GLN A 20 32.40 -3.12 20.55
CA GLN A 20 32.41 -4.42 21.19
C GLN A 20 31.24 -5.14 20.55
N VAL A 21 31.55 -6.01 19.59
CA VAL A 21 30.69 -7.15 19.28
C VAL A 21 30.45 -7.81 20.63
N ARG A 22 29.27 -7.58 21.21
CA ARG A 22 28.85 -8.26 22.43
C ARG A 22 28.79 -9.72 22.03
N GLU A 23 29.69 -10.56 22.54
CA GLU A 23 29.57 -12.01 22.38
C GLU A 23 28.16 -12.39 22.85
N GLN A 24 27.30 -12.73 21.89
CA GLN A 24 25.93 -13.15 22.15
C GLN A 24 26.01 -14.41 23.00
N LYS A 25 25.47 -14.35 24.23
CA LYS A 25 25.14 -15.59 24.92
C LYS A 25 24.00 -16.23 24.13
N PRO A 26 24.12 -17.49 23.69
CA PRO A 26 23.06 -18.14 22.96
C PRO A 26 21.78 -18.10 23.81
N VAL A 27 20.71 -17.57 23.23
CA VAL A 27 19.38 -17.61 23.82
C VAL A 27 19.03 -19.09 24.04
N SER A 28 18.39 -19.39 25.17
CA SER A 28 17.95 -20.74 25.54
C SER A 28 17.22 -21.40 24.37
N SER A 29 17.67 -22.60 23.98
CA SER A 29 17.14 -23.49 22.93
C SER A 29 15.97 -22.91 22.11
N GLY A 30 16.27 -22.47 20.88
CA GLY A 30 15.27 -21.98 19.94
C GLY A 30 14.14 -22.99 19.67
N PRO A 31 13.08 -22.55 18.96
CA PRO A 31 11.91 -23.39 18.70
C PRO A 31 12.30 -24.67 17.94
N SER A 32 11.50 -25.72 18.11
CA SER A 32 11.66 -26.98 17.38
C SER A 32 11.31 -26.82 15.89
N PRO A 33 11.75 -27.72 15.00
CA PRO A 33 11.38 -27.71 13.58
C PRO A 33 9.86 -27.60 13.33
N ALA A 34 9.05 -28.31 14.13
CA ALA A 34 7.59 -28.23 14.02
C ALA A 34 7.04 -26.82 14.33
N GLN A 35 7.61 -26.17 15.36
CA GLN A 35 7.26 -24.78 15.72
C GLN A 35 7.73 -23.78 14.64
N PHE A 36 8.75 -24.12 13.85
CA PHE A 36 9.14 -23.32 12.69
C PHE A 36 8.10 -23.43 11.59
N GLY A 37 7.63 -24.66 11.37
CA GLY A 37 6.50 -24.94 10.50
C GLY A 37 5.33 -24.03 10.81
N ASP A 38 4.94 -23.98 12.08
CA ASP A 38 3.85 -23.12 12.56
C ASP A 38 4.12 -21.64 12.27
N PHE A 39 5.35 -21.15 12.51
CA PHE A 39 5.75 -19.79 12.16
C PHE A 39 5.64 -19.49 10.68
N VAL A 40 6.20 -20.35 9.82
CA VAL A 40 6.17 -20.15 8.37
C VAL A 40 4.73 -20.22 7.85
N LEU A 41 3.90 -21.11 8.39
CA LEU A 41 2.47 -21.16 8.05
C LEU A 41 1.75 -19.90 8.46
N GLY A 42 2.02 -19.39 9.65
CA GLY A 42 1.54 -18.09 10.12
C GLY A 42 1.97 -16.97 9.18
N PHE A 43 3.26 -16.90 8.87
CA PHE A 43 3.86 -15.91 7.98
C PHE A 43 3.20 -15.88 6.61
N VAL A 44 3.08 -17.05 5.99
CA VAL A 44 2.42 -17.23 4.71
C VAL A 44 0.93 -16.82 4.78
N ALA A 45 0.25 -17.12 5.89
CA ALA A 45 -1.13 -16.67 6.11
C ALA A 45 -1.25 -15.15 6.31
N GLY A 46 -0.30 -14.52 7.00
CA GLY A 46 -0.22 -13.06 7.17
C GLY A 46 0.07 -12.33 5.87
N MET A 47 0.75 -12.99 4.93
CA MET A 47 0.92 -12.54 3.55
C MET A 47 -0.27 -12.85 2.62
N GLU A 48 -1.38 -13.39 3.17
CA GLU A 48 -2.56 -13.85 2.42
C GLU A 48 -2.30 -14.93 1.36
N ILE A 49 -1.25 -15.74 1.55
CA ILE A 49 -0.88 -16.80 0.61
C ILE A 49 -1.62 -18.10 0.95
N ALA A 50 -2.32 -18.67 -0.04
CA ALA A 50 -3.01 -19.94 0.11
C ALA A 50 -2.07 -21.14 -0.12
N MET A 51 -1.87 -21.96 0.91
CA MET A 51 -1.14 -23.23 0.80
C MET A 51 -2.08 -24.43 0.64
N ASN A 52 -1.66 -25.43 -0.13
CA ASN A 52 -2.34 -26.73 -0.18
C ASN A 52 -1.84 -27.66 0.95
N GLY A 53 -2.63 -28.67 1.32
CA GLY A 53 -2.33 -29.55 2.47
C GLY A 53 -0.99 -30.29 2.36
N ASN A 54 -0.55 -30.68 1.16
CA ASN A 54 0.75 -31.35 0.99
C ASN A 54 1.93 -30.38 1.21
N SER A 55 1.79 -29.12 0.78
CA SER A 55 2.79 -28.08 1.01
C SER A 55 2.83 -27.66 2.48
N THR A 56 1.69 -27.67 3.18
CA THR A 56 1.61 -27.44 4.63
C THR A 56 2.40 -28.48 5.41
N GLU A 57 2.19 -29.78 5.12
CA GLU A 57 2.94 -30.88 5.76
C GLU A 57 4.44 -30.77 5.50
N CYS A 58 4.85 -30.44 4.27
CA CYS A 58 6.26 -30.29 3.91
C CYS A 58 6.97 -29.17 4.70
N VAL A 59 6.32 -28.02 4.89
CA VAL A 59 6.90 -26.88 5.61
C VAL A 59 7.15 -27.24 7.08
N VAL A 60 6.23 -27.97 7.71
CA VAL A 60 6.32 -28.44 9.11
C VAL A 60 7.46 -29.43 9.32
N GLU A 61 7.86 -30.18 8.30
CA GLU A 61 8.94 -31.19 8.38
C GLU A 61 10.34 -30.63 8.06
N SER A 62 10.48 -29.34 7.76
CA SER A 62 11.76 -28.73 7.36
C SER A 62 12.74 -28.52 8.52
N ASN A 63 14.04 -28.83 8.32
CA ASN A 63 15.11 -28.77 9.35
C ASN A 63 15.87 -27.43 9.37
N ALA A 64 15.18 -26.29 9.33
CA ALA A 64 15.81 -24.97 9.33
C ALA A 64 16.30 -24.52 10.73
N THR A 65 17.26 -23.58 10.76
CA THR A 65 17.84 -23.01 11.99
C THR A 65 17.26 -21.63 12.31
N PHE A 66 17.15 -21.32 13.61
CA PHE A 66 16.32 -20.23 14.16
C PHE A 66 17.06 -18.99 14.64
N ASP A 67 18.39 -19.05 14.66
CA ASP A 67 19.17 -18.16 15.49
C ASP A 67 18.96 -16.68 15.08
N ASP A 68 18.78 -16.41 13.79
CA ASP A 68 18.62 -15.05 13.27
C ASP A 68 17.26 -14.43 13.68
N PHE A 69 16.13 -15.14 13.54
CA PHE A 69 14.83 -14.65 14.02
C PHE A 69 14.78 -14.52 15.55
N ALA A 70 15.30 -15.53 16.27
CA ALA A 70 15.27 -15.53 17.73
C ALA A 70 16.11 -14.37 18.30
N ASN A 71 17.31 -14.16 17.77
CA ASN A 71 18.16 -13.05 18.16
C ASN A 71 17.57 -11.71 17.70
N GLY A 72 17.01 -11.66 16.49
CA GLY A 72 16.37 -10.48 15.92
C GLY A 72 15.20 -9.96 16.74
N PHE A 73 14.22 -10.82 17.06
CA PHE A 73 13.07 -10.44 17.88
C PHE A 73 13.44 -10.12 19.33
N THR A 74 14.48 -10.76 19.86
CA THR A 74 15.01 -10.41 21.18
C THR A 74 15.56 -8.99 21.18
N LEU A 75 16.41 -8.65 20.20
CA LEU A 75 16.99 -7.32 20.08
C LEU A 75 15.95 -6.24 19.78
N ILE A 76 14.95 -6.53 18.95
CA ILE A 76 13.82 -5.62 18.71
C ILE A 76 13.05 -5.36 20.02
N GLY A 77 12.75 -6.43 20.77
CA GLY A 77 12.07 -6.32 22.06
C GLY A 77 12.86 -5.50 23.09
N GLU A 78 14.14 -5.81 23.27
CA GLU A 78 15.04 -5.06 24.15
C GLU A 78 15.20 -3.60 23.69
N GLY A 79 15.27 -3.38 22.37
CA GLY A 79 15.34 -2.07 21.75
C GLY A 79 14.11 -1.21 22.07
N PHE A 80 12.91 -1.79 22.04
CA PHE A 80 11.69 -1.10 22.46
C PHE A 80 11.64 -0.86 23.97
N ASP A 81 12.03 -1.84 24.79
CA ASP A 81 12.02 -1.74 26.26
C ASP A 81 13.05 -0.71 26.77
N HIS A 82 14.17 -0.55 26.05
CA HIS A 82 15.29 0.31 26.44
C HIS A 82 15.43 1.58 25.60
N LEU A 83 14.49 1.82 24.67
CA LEU A 83 14.50 2.98 23.77
C LEU A 83 15.81 3.06 22.94
N SER A 84 16.31 1.92 22.47
CA SER A 84 17.57 1.77 21.74
C SER A 84 17.32 1.52 20.26
N ALA A 85 17.47 2.58 19.45
CA ALA A 85 17.31 2.49 17.99
C ALA A 85 18.32 1.51 17.35
N SER A 86 19.54 1.44 17.89
CA SER A 86 20.57 0.54 17.35
C SER A 86 20.27 -0.94 17.61
N ASP A 87 19.63 -1.27 18.73
CA ASP A 87 19.21 -2.66 19.00
C ASP A 87 18.01 -3.04 18.12
N VAL A 88 17.08 -2.11 17.87
CA VAL A 88 16.00 -2.32 16.91
C VAL A 88 16.55 -2.53 15.49
N GLU A 89 17.51 -1.72 15.05
CA GLU A 89 18.17 -1.82 13.75
C GLU A 89 18.84 -3.18 13.55
N GLN A 90 19.73 -3.58 14.46
CA GLN A 90 20.40 -4.88 14.42
C GLN A 90 19.40 -6.03 14.50
N GLY A 91 18.34 -5.87 15.27
CA GLY A 91 17.30 -6.87 15.37
C GLY A 91 16.53 -7.05 14.05
N ILE A 92 16.24 -5.96 13.32
CA ILE A 92 15.61 -6.01 12.00
C ILE A 92 16.54 -6.64 10.94
N GLU A 93 17.84 -6.32 10.99
CA GLU A 93 18.83 -6.95 10.10
C GLU A 93 18.82 -8.47 10.25
N LEU A 94 18.84 -8.97 11.49
CA LEU A 94 18.76 -10.40 11.80
C LEU A 94 17.43 -11.02 11.37
N VAL A 95 16.31 -10.30 11.49
CA VAL A 95 15.02 -10.76 10.93
C VAL A 95 15.10 -10.89 9.41
N GLY A 96 15.75 -9.94 8.73
CA GLY A 96 16.02 -10.01 7.29
C GLY A 96 16.88 -11.22 6.89
N GLU A 97 17.92 -11.51 7.66
CA GLU A 97 18.75 -12.71 7.48
C GLU A 97 17.95 -14.01 7.66
N GLY A 98 17.06 -14.05 8.66
CA GLY A 98 16.13 -15.16 8.86
C GLY A 98 15.15 -15.34 7.69
N LEU A 99 14.57 -14.24 7.20
CA LEU A 99 13.64 -14.24 6.06
C LEU A 99 14.30 -14.79 4.79
N ALA A 100 15.59 -14.56 4.59
CA ALA A 100 16.33 -15.06 3.43
C ALA A 100 16.34 -16.61 3.34
N GLN A 101 16.03 -17.31 4.43
CA GLN A 101 16.01 -18.78 4.49
C GLN A 101 14.65 -19.37 4.07
N ILE A 102 13.55 -18.64 4.25
CA ILE A 102 12.18 -19.09 3.94
C ILE A 102 11.98 -19.46 2.46
N PRO A 103 12.49 -18.69 1.47
CA PRO A 103 12.30 -18.99 0.05
C PRO A 103 12.79 -20.38 -0.36
N GLN A 104 13.91 -20.84 0.23
CA GLN A 104 14.45 -22.17 -0.06
C GLN A 104 13.51 -23.27 0.43
N ILE A 105 12.86 -23.07 1.56
CA ILE A 105 11.94 -24.03 2.18
C ILE A 105 10.64 -24.12 1.37
N LEU A 106 10.08 -22.95 1.02
CA LEU A 106 8.89 -22.88 0.17
C LEU A 106 9.14 -23.54 -1.19
N SER A 107 10.31 -23.28 -1.80
CA SER A 107 10.71 -23.91 -3.07
C SER A 107 10.79 -25.44 -2.99
N LEU A 108 11.40 -25.97 -1.92
CA LEU A 108 11.45 -27.42 -1.67
C LEU A 108 10.06 -28.03 -1.49
N CYS A 109 9.11 -27.25 -0.97
CA CYS A 109 7.71 -27.64 -0.79
C CYS A 109 6.81 -27.37 -2.01
N GLY A 110 7.41 -27.03 -3.16
CA GLY A 110 6.70 -26.78 -4.42
C GLY A 110 5.90 -25.48 -4.44
N VAL A 111 6.12 -24.59 -3.47
CA VAL A 111 5.55 -23.25 -3.42
C VAL A 111 6.51 -22.33 -4.17
N THR A 112 6.11 -21.92 -5.36
CA THR A 112 6.94 -21.05 -6.23
C THR A 112 6.41 -19.63 -6.33
N GLU A 113 5.17 -19.41 -5.89
CA GLU A 113 4.55 -18.09 -5.80
C GLU A 113 5.16 -17.37 -4.58
N PHE A 114 5.51 -16.09 -4.75
CA PHE A 114 5.99 -15.18 -3.71
C PHE A 114 7.44 -15.34 -3.17
N ILE A 115 8.21 -16.25 -3.76
CA ILE A 115 9.63 -16.45 -3.44
C ILE A 115 10.46 -15.18 -3.73
N GLY A 116 10.12 -14.46 -4.80
CA GLY A 116 10.83 -13.25 -5.21
C GLY A 116 10.70 -12.14 -4.17
N ASP A 117 9.50 -11.95 -3.65
CA ASP A 117 9.08 -10.98 -2.64
C ASP A 117 9.90 -11.17 -1.38
N ILE A 118 9.90 -12.40 -0.87
CA ILE A 118 10.54 -12.74 0.39
C ILE A 118 12.04 -12.54 0.26
N VAL A 119 12.63 -12.87 -0.91
CA VAL A 119 14.06 -12.58 -1.19
C VAL A 119 14.34 -11.08 -1.23
N ASN A 120 13.46 -10.28 -1.84
CA ASN A 120 13.65 -8.84 -1.95
C ASN A 120 13.52 -8.15 -0.59
N VAL A 121 12.47 -8.47 0.17
CA VAL A 121 12.24 -7.95 1.52
C VAL A 121 13.38 -8.38 2.45
N ALA A 122 13.77 -9.66 2.42
CA ALA A 122 14.91 -10.15 3.20
C ALA A 122 16.18 -9.36 2.90
N LYS A 123 16.46 -9.09 1.62
CA LYS A 123 17.63 -8.32 1.18
C LYS A 123 17.57 -6.86 1.62
N GLU A 124 16.39 -6.24 1.59
CA GLU A 124 16.23 -4.85 2.04
C GLU A 124 16.44 -4.74 3.56
N LEU A 125 15.83 -5.64 4.34
CA LEU A 125 15.96 -5.71 5.79
C LEU A 125 17.38 -6.10 6.25
N SER A 126 18.06 -7.02 5.55
CA SER A 126 19.41 -7.45 5.91
C SER A 126 20.51 -6.47 5.49
N SER A 127 20.19 -5.46 4.68
CA SER A 127 21.21 -4.56 4.09
C SER A 127 21.61 -3.38 4.99
N GLY A 128 20.88 -3.11 6.08
CA GLY A 128 21.16 -2.00 7.00
C GLY A 128 21.02 -0.59 6.38
N THR A 129 20.80 -0.48 5.07
CA THR A 129 21.04 0.76 4.29
C THR A 129 19.92 1.13 3.32
N GLY A 130 18.84 0.34 3.30
CA GLY A 130 17.62 0.64 2.55
C GLY A 130 16.71 1.60 3.32
N GLY A 131 15.97 2.45 2.59
CA GLY A 131 15.00 3.39 3.15
C GLY A 131 13.99 2.75 4.12
N ILE A 132 13.77 1.43 4.05
CA ILE A 132 12.93 0.68 5.00
C ILE A 132 13.48 0.71 6.42
N ILE A 133 14.79 0.51 6.63
CA ILE A 133 15.38 0.57 7.98
C ILE A 133 15.43 2.01 8.46
N GLU A 134 15.71 2.97 7.58
CA GLU A 134 15.65 4.39 7.93
C GLU A 134 14.21 4.83 8.26
N VAL A 135 13.17 4.30 7.60
CA VAL A 135 11.76 4.56 7.88
C VAL A 135 11.31 3.85 9.16
N ILE A 136 11.65 2.58 9.37
CA ILE A 136 11.38 1.87 10.62
C ILE A 136 12.12 2.53 11.78
N LEU A 137 13.34 3.05 11.58
CA LEU A 137 14.09 3.80 12.59
C LEU A 137 13.56 5.20 12.81
N LYS A 138 13.11 5.88 11.75
CA LYS A 138 12.52 7.23 11.84
C LYS A 138 11.15 7.17 12.49
N GLU A 139 10.37 6.13 12.20
CA GLU A 139 9.18 5.76 12.96
C GLU A 139 9.56 5.25 14.35
N ALA A 140 10.66 4.51 14.56
CA ALA A 140 11.17 4.11 15.89
C ALA A 140 11.69 5.29 16.74
N LEU A 141 12.09 6.38 16.10
CA LEU A 141 12.47 7.63 16.74
C LEU A 141 11.24 8.54 16.95
N ASN A 142 10.25 8.51 16.04
CA ASN A 142 8.90 9.09 16.24
C ASN A 142 8.10 8.31 17.31
N ILE A 143 8.39 7.02 17.52
CA ILE A 143 7.85 6.07 18.52
C ILE A 143 8.11 6.55 19.95
N PHE A 144 9.09 7.43 20.16
CA PHE A 144 9.28 8.10 21.45
C PHE A 144 8.29 9.23 21.70
N HIS A 145 7.51 9.66 20.72
CA HIS A 145 6.64 10.83 20.83
C HIS A 145 5.17 10.61 20.43
N ASN A 146 4.80 9.74 19.48
CA ASN A 146 3.39 9.49 19.11
C ASN A 146 3.16 8.02 18.65
N ARG A 147 2.09 7.36 19.13
CA ARG A 147 1.65 5.99 18.81
C ARG A 147 0.42 6.04 17.85
N GLU A 148 0.02 5.04 17.04
CA GLU A 148 -0.45 3.70 17.48
C GLU A 148 -0.28 2.48 16.52
N ASP A 149 -0.33 2.54 15.18
CA ASP A 149 -0.69 1.32 14.41
C ASP A 149 0.45 0.32 14.08
N ILE A 150 1.52 0.71 13.38
CA ILE A 150 2.65 -0.21 13.04
C ILE A 150 3.27 -0.85 14.29
N THR A 151 3.19 -0.16 15.43
CA THR A 151 3.69 -0.67 16.70
C THR A 151 2.90 -1.82 17.29
N GLU A 152 1.62 -1.99 16.97
CA GLU A 152 0.83 -3.08 17.56
C GLU A 152 1.21 -4.41 16.93
N ASP A 153 1.32 -4.50 15.60
CA ASP A 153 1.73 -5.73 14.91
C ASP A 153 3.17 -6.15 15.26
N TRP A 154 4.12 -5.21 15.31
CA TRP A 154 5.49 -5.51 15.77
C TRP A 154 5.53 -5.95 17.23
N LYS A 155 4.74 -5.32 18.12
CA LYS A 155 4.68 -5.73 19.54
C LYS A 155 4.00 -7.08 19.71
N ASN A 156 2.91 -7.32 18.99
CA ASN A 156 2.19 -8.59 18.99
C ASN A 156 3.09 -9.69 18.46
N MET A 157 3.79 -9.46 17.34
CA MET A 157 4.80 -10.38 16.81
C MET A 157 5.86 -10.76 17.85
N VAL A 158 6.47 -9.79 18.54
CA VAL A 158 7.47 -10.03 19.59
C VAL A 158 6.85 -10.73 20.81
N ASN A 159 5.64 -10.35 21.22
CA ASN A 159 4.95 -10.94 22.37
C ASN A 159 4.53 -12.38 22.11
N ASP A 160 3.96 -12.65 20.94
CA ASP A 160 3.56 -13.97 20.49
C ASP A 160 4.78 -14.89 20.43
N TRP A 161 5.90 -14.39 19.87
CA TRP A 161 7.17 -15.12 19.85
C TRP A 161 7.66 -15.47 21.27
N LYS A 162 7.65 -14.50 22.19
CA LYS A 162 8.05 -14.70 23.59
C LYS A 162 7.11 -15.67 24.33
N SER A 163 5.84 -15.73 23.94
CA SER A 163 4.84 -16.63 24.53
C SER A 163 4.87 -18.05 23.96
N GLY A 164 5.59 -18.27 22.85
CA GLY A 164 5.65 -19.53 22.13
C GLY A 164 4.51 -19.74 21.13
N ASP A 165 3.72 -18.70 20.84
CA ASP A 165 2.72 -18.69 19.76
C ASP A 165 3.40 -18.28 18.44
N TYR A 166 4.13 -19.22 17.87
CA TYR A 166 4.90 -18.98 16.66
C TYR A 166 4.03 -18.75 15.43
N GLN A 167 2.84 -19.35 15.37
CA GLN A 167 1.91 -19.15 14.26
C GLN A 167 1.39 -17.72 14.23
N SER A 168 0.89 -17.19 15.35
CA SER A 168 0.44 -15.79 15.43
C SER A 168 1.59 -14.81 15.23
N SER A 169 2.78 -15.13 15.77
CA SER A 169 3.99 -14.33 15.53
C SER A 169 4.35 -14.26 14.04
N GLY A 170 4.32 -15.40 13.35
CA GLY A 170 4.52 -15.46 11.91
C GLY A 170 3.49 -14.63 11.16
N GLN A 171 2.21 -14.77 11.50
CA GLN A 171 1.13 -14.00 10.87
C GLN A 171 1.32 -12.50 11.03
N ASN A 172 1.68 -12.03 12.22
CA ASN A 172 1.96 -10.62 12.47
C ASN A 172 3.18 -10.13 11.68
N LEU A 173 4.24 -10.95 11.53
CA LEU A 173 5.36 -10.60 10.64
C LEU A 173 4.92 -10.51 9.17
N GLY A 174 4.06 -11.43 8.72
CA GLY A 174 3.50 -11.39 7.36
C GLY A 174 2.72 -10.11 7.10
N LEU A 175 1.89 -9.69 8.06
CA LEU A 175 1.13 -8.42 8.00
C LEU A 175 2.04 -7.18 7.97
N VAL A 176 3.07 -7.17 8.81
CA VAL A 176 4.09 -6.12 8.83
C VAL A 176 4.76 -5.98 7.46
N ILE A 177 5.09 -7.09 6.79
CA ILE A 177 5.72 -7.08 5.48
C ILE A 177 4.72 -6.67 4.37
N MET A 178 3.45 -7.05 4.48
CA MET A 178 2.41 -6.64 3.52
C MET A 178 2.07 -5.15 3.59
N ASN A 179 2.40 -4.47 4.69
CA ASN A 179 2.13 -3.04 4.87
C ASN A 179 3.05 -2.10 4.06
N PHE A 180 4.05 -2.62 3.31
CA PHE A 180 4.84 -1.81 2.38
C PHE A 180 4.02 -1.41 1.14
N GLN A 181 3.13 -0.42 1.28
CA GLN A 181 2.41 0.17 0.14
C GLN A 181 3.29 1.22 -0.54
N HIS A 182 3.72 0.98 -1.78
CA HIS A 182 4.31 2.04 -2.58
C HIS A 182 3.20 2.85 -3.24
N ILE A 183 3.32 4.18 -3.20
CA ILE A 183 2.38 5.06 -3.88
C ILE A 183 3.10 5.82 -4.98
N ILE A 184 2.50 5.88 -6.18
CA ILE A 184 2.94 6.78 -7.24
C ILE A 184 1.97 7.96 -7.30
N THR A 185 2.51 9.17 -7.35
CA THR A 185 1.75 10.38 -7.68
C THR A 185 2.51 11.23 -8.68
N ARG A 186 1.87 12.23 -9.28
CA ARG A 186 2.52 13.22 -10.14
C ARG A 186 2.20 14.62 -9.65
N LEU A 187 3.19 15.51 -9.64
CA LEU A 187 2.95 16.91 -9.33
C LEU A 187 2.02 17.56 -10.38
N PRO A 188 1.08 18.43 -9.97
CA PRO A 188 0.26 19.17 -10.91
C PRO A 188 1.11 20.11 -11.76
N SER A 189 0.77 20.23 -13.05
CA SER A 189 1.43 21.15 -13.97
C SER A 189 0.70 22.50 -14.02
N LYS A 190 1.35 23.55 -14.55
CA LYS A 190 0.69 24.85 -14.73
C LYS A 190 -0.48 24.80 -15.71
N SER A 191 -0.52 23.81 -16.60
CA SER A 191 -1.60 23.63 -17.56
C SER A 191 -2.83 22.96 -16.95
N LEU A 192 -2.80 22.54 -15.67
CA LEU A 192 -3.96 22.05 -14.90
C LEU A 192 -5.20 22.96 -15.04
N VAL A 193 -4.99 24.27 -15.20
CA VAL A 193 -6.07 25.27 -15.38
C VAL A 193 -6.89 25.07 -16.67
N ASP A 194 -6.39 24.24 -17.58
CA ASP A 194 -6.99 23.84 -18.84
C ASP A 194 -7.31 22.33 -18.87
N GLY A 195 -7.36 21.69 -17.70
CA GLY A 195 -7.78 20.29 -17.53
C GLY A 195 -9.21 20.04 -17.99
N LEU A 196 -9.51 18.79 -18.32
CA LEU A 196 -10.84 18.37 -18.76
C LEU A 196 -11.83 18.52 -17.59
N THR A 197 -13.00 19.08 -17.87
CA THR A 197 -14.06 19.22 -16.86
C THR A 197 -15.44 19.13 -17.47
N SER A 198 -16.36 18.58 -16.71
CA SER A 198 -17.81 18.60 -16.94
C SER A 198 -18.56 19.45 -15.92
N SER A 199 -17.84 20.02 -14.94
CA SER A 199 -18.39 20.89 -13.89
C SER A 199 -18.32 22.37 -14.26
N ASP A 200 -19.12 23.20 -13.57
CA ASP A 200 -19.19 24.65 -13.71
C ASP A 200 -18.54 25.41 -12.53
N LEU A 201 -17.68 24.73 -11.77
CA LEU A 201 -17.03 25.22 -10.54
C LEU A 201 -15.90 26.26 -10.78
N GLY A 202 -15.71 26.67 -12.04
CA GLY A 202 -14.67 27.60 -12.47
C GLY A 202 -13.32 26.91 -12.73
N LYS A 203 -12.30 27.71 -13.05
CA LYS A 203 -10.94 27.19 -13.32
C LYS A 203 -10.16 26.91 -12.01
N PRO A 204 -9.31 25.87 -11.98
CA PRO A 204 -8.34 25.67 -10.91
C PRO A 204 -7.41 26.88 -10.73
N ASP A 205 -7.06 27.19 -9.48
CA ASP A 205 -5.91 28.01 -9.13
C ASP A 205 -4.70 27.09 -8.97
N TYR A 206 -3.72 27.22 -9.87
CA TYR A 206 -2.53 26.38 -9.86
C TYR A 206 -1.75 26.42 -8.54
N LYS A 207 -1.58 27.60 -7.92
CA LYS A 207 -0.80 27.70 -6.68
C LYS A 207 -1.51 26.97 -5.55
N LYS A 208 -2.83 27.17 -5.44
CA LYS A 208 -3.65 26.48 -4.45
C LYS A 208 -3.70 24.96 -4.72
N ALA A 209 -3.76 24.53 -5.97
CA ALA A 209 -3.71 23.12 -6.33
C ALA A 209 -2.39 22.45 -5.91
N VAL A 210 -1.24 23.13 -6.08
CA VAL A 210 0.06 22.64 -5.60
C VAL A 210 0.07 22.49 -4.07
N GLU A 211 -0.46 23.48 -3.35
CA GLU A 211 -0.57 23.41 -1.88
C GLU A 211 -1.48 22.26 -1.41
N GLN A 212 -2.61 22.06 -2.11
CA GLN A 212 -3.54 20.97 -1.82
C GLN A 212 -2.92 19.60 -2.11
N HIS A 213 -2.20 19.45 -3.23
CA HIS A 213 -1.48 18.21 -3.58
C HIS A 213 -0.39 17.88 -2.56
N GLN A 214 0.36 18.89 -2.11
CA GLN A 214 1.38 18.72 -1.08
C GLN A 214 0.77 18.22 0.24
N LYS A 215 -0.33 18.82 0.69
CA LYS A 215 -1.06 18.35 1.89
C LYS A 215 -1.61 16.94 1.73
N TYR A 216 -2.00 16.58 0.51
CA TYR A 216 -2.47 15.23 0.22
C TYR A 216 -1.32 14.21 0.32
N ILE A 217 -0.12 14.54 -0.18
CA ILE A 217 1.08 13.71 0.04
C ILE A 217 1.41 13.59 1.53
N GLU A 218 1.36 14.68 2.28
CA GLU A 218 1.57 14.65 3.74
C GLU A 218 0.57 13.75 4.46
N ALA A 219 -0.70 13.78 4.04
CA ALA A 219 -1.73 12.88 4.57
C ALA A 219 -1.41 11.40 4.26
N LEU A 220 -0.97 11.07 3.05
CA LEU A 220 -0.56 9.71 2.68
C LEU A 220 0.61 9.22 3.53
N LEU A 221 1.65 10.05 3.69
CA LEU A 221 2.79 9.73 4.55
C LEU A 221 2.35 9.52 6.01
N SER A 222 1.40 10.30 6.50
CA SER A 222 0.86 10.13 7.86
C SER A 222 0.04 8.86 8.05
N CYS A 223 -0.37 8.18 6.97
CA CYS A 223 -1.03 6.87 7.01
C CYS A 223 -0.03 5.71 7.07
N GLY A 224 1.27 5.98 7.23
CA GLY A 224 2.30 4.93 7.24
C GLY A 224 2.63 4.39 5.84
N VAL A 225 2.52 5.22 4.80
CA VAL A 225 3.03 4.90 3.46
C VAL A 225 4.53 5.18 3.44
N ASP A 226 5.33 4.13 3.24
CA ASP A 226 6.80 4.21 3.40
C ASP A 226 7.50 4.99 2.28
N ASP A 227 7.01 4.88 1.04
CA ASP A 227 7.57 5.57 -0.12
C ASP A 227 6.48 6.09 -1.06
N VAL A 228 6.57 7.39 -1.37
CA VAL A 228 5.74 8.06 -2.36
C VAL A 228 6.63 8.48 -3.52
N LEU A 229 6.57 7.75 -4.62
CA LEU A 229 7.23 8.14 -5.86
C LEU A 229 6.50 9.33 -6.49
N ILE A 230 7.07 10.51 -6.29
CA ILE A 230 6.55 11.76 -6.86
C ILE A 230 7.16 11.98 -8.26
N LEU A 231 6.34 11.82 -9.29
CA LEU A 231 6.72 12.10 -10.68
C LEU A 231 6.68 13.61 -10.96
N PRO A 232 7.58 14.12 -11.82
CA PRO A 232 7.60 15.53 -12.19
C PRO A 232 6.33 15.92 -12.96
N PRO A 233 5.91 17.20 -12.91
CA PRO A 233 4.76 17.66 -13.66
C PRO A 233 5.04 17.58 -15.17
N ASN A 234 3.99 17.37 -15.97
CA ASN A 234 4.10 17.44 -17.43
C ASN A 234 3.14 18.51 -17.96
N ILE A 235 3.69 19.52 -18.64
CA ILE A 235 2.92 20.66 -19.16
C ILE A 235 2.05 20.28 -20.37
N ASP A 236 2.44 19.25 -21.12
CA ASP A 236 1.73 18.82 -22.32
C ASP A 236 0.41 18.09 -21.98
N TYR A 237 0.27 17.63 -20.74
CA TYR A 237 -0.88 16.85 -20.26
C TYR A 237 -1.45 17.51 -18.98
N PRO A 238 -2.43 18.42 -19.12
CA PRO A 238 -3.09 19.11 -18.00
C PRO A 238 -3.56 18.18 -16.88
N ASP A 239 -4.12 17.03 -17.26
CA ASP A 239 -4.75 16.06 -16.36
C ASP A 239 -3.77 14.99 -15.84
N SER A 240 -2.48 15.08 -16.16
CA SER A 240 -1.49 14.05 -15.81
C SER A 240 -1.22 13.88 -14.31
N VAL A 241 -1.72 14.80 -13.47
CA VAL A 241 -1.79 14.64 -12.01
C VAL A 241 -2.68 13.45 -11.63
N PHE A 242 -3.67 13.12 -12.47
CA PHE A 242 -4.59 12.01 -12.26
C PHE A 242 -3.98 10.70 -12.76
N VAL A 243 -2.97 10.23 -12.03
CA VAL A 243 -2.20 9.03 -12.36
C VAL A 243 -3.00 7.74 -12.25
N GLU A 244 -4.19 7.75 -11.64
CA GLU A 244 -5.08 6.60 -11.54
C GLU A 244 -5.47 6.06 -12.93
N ASP A 245 -5.91 6.93 -13.85
CA ASP A 245 -6.54 6.47 -15.09
C ASP A 245 -5.62 5.73 -16.08
N PRO A 246 -4.34 6.14 -16.26
CA PRO A 246 -3.46 5.52 -17.25
C PRO A 246 -2.99 4.10 -16.91
N VAL A 247 -3.11 3.64 -15.66
CA VAL A 247 -2.60 2.33 -15.23
C VAL A 247 -3.49 1.71 -14.16
N LEU A 248 -3.79 0.42 -14.29
CA LEU A 248 -4.34 -0.38 -13.19
C LEU A 248 -3.23 -1.23 -12.59
N CYS A 249 -2.92 -1.02 -11.31
CA CYS A 249 -1.98 -1.84 -10.55
C CYS A 249 -2.75 -2.95 -9.82
N THR A 250 -2.25 -4.18 -9.89
CA THR A 250 -2.82 -5.36 -9.21
C THR A 250 -1.71 -6.08 -8.44
N PRO A 251 -2.04 -7.07 -7.58
CA PRO A 251 -1.03 -7.94 -6.97
C PRO A 251 -0.03 -8.57 -7.93
N HIS A 252 -0.45 -8.97 -9.14
CA HIS A 252 0.35 -9.85 -10.00
C HIS A 252 0.86 -9.19 -11.29
N CYS A 253 0.26 -8.07 -11.69
CA CYS A 253 0.63 -7.34 -12.90
C CYS A 253 0.19 -5.87 -12.84
N ALA A 254 0.80 -5.04 -13.68
CA ALA A 254 0.25 -3.74 -14.03
C ALA A 254 -0.36 -3.81 -15.43
N ILE A 255 -1.47 -3.11 -15.62
CA ILE A 255 -2.14 -2.99 -16.91
C ILE A 255 -2.07 -1.53 -17.33
N ILE A 256 -1.26 -1.23 -18.34
CA ILE A 256 -1.30 0.08 -18.99
C ILE A 256 -2.62 0.18 -19.74
N THR A 257 -3.42 1.16 -19.37
CA THR A 257 -4.77 1.34 -19.91
C THR A 257 -4.71 1.99 -21.29
N ARG A 258 -5.88 2.30 -21.86
CA ARG A 258 -5.97 3.07 -23.09
C ARG A 258 -7.04 4.13 -22.92
N PRO A 259 -6.67 5.32 -22.40
CA PRO A 259 -7.65 6.36 -22.08
C PRO A 259 -8.60 6.67 -23.25
N GLY A 260 -9.87 6.78 -22.90
CA GLY A 260 -10.95 7.12 -23.82
C GLY A 260 -10.82 8.56 -24.28
N ALA A 261 -10.46 9.47 -23.36
CA ALA A 261 -10.07 10.83 -23.70
C ALA A 261 -8.76 10.82 -24.52
N THR A 262 -8.85 11.22 -25.79
CA THR A 262 -7.70 11.15 -26.72
C THR A 262 -6.53 12.02 -26.27
N THR A 263 -6.80 13.15 -25.58
CA THR A 263 -5.79 14.05 -25.02
C THR A 263 -4.99 13.43 -23.89
N ARG A 264 -5.56 12.43 -23.19
CA ARG A 264 -4.92 11.74 -22.06
C ARG A 264 -4.24 10.43 -22.46
N ARG A 265 -4.43 9.95 -23.69
CA ARG A 265 -3.94 8.62 -24.11
C ARG A 265 -2.43 8.46 -24.00
N GLU A 266 -1.69 9.53 -24.24
CA GLU A 266 -0.23 9.54 -24.18
C GLU A 266 0.33 9.66 -22.75
N GLU A 267 -0.52 9.89 -21.74
CA GLU A 267 -0.13 9.87 -20.32
C GLU A 267 0.40 8.48 -19.91
N THR A 268 -0.10 7.42 -20.56
CA THR A 268 0.39 6.05 -20.42
C THR A 268 1.90 5.94 -20.65
N LYS A 269 2.43 6.61 -21.68
CA LYS A 269 3.86 6.55 -22.04
C LYS A 269 4.76 7.24 -21.02
N ILE A 270 4.26 8.26 -20.34
CA ILE A 270 5.06 9.04 -19.38
C ILE A 270 5.02 8.45 -17.96
N ILE A 271 4.12 7.51 -17.68
CA ILE A 271 4.04 6.80 -16.40
C ILE A 271 4.62 5.38 -16.48
N GLU A 272 4.54 4.73 -17.64
CA GLU A 272 5.04 3.36 -17.88
C GLU A 272 6.50 3.13 -17.42
N PRO A 273 7.47 4.06 -17.59
CA PRO A 273 8.81 3.88 -17.05
C PRO A 273 8.86 3.77 -15.52
N ALA A 274 7.95 4.43 -14.81
CA ALA A 274 7.83 4.30 -13.36
C ALA A 274 7.22 2.95 -12.99
N ILE A 275 6.21 2.48 -13.74
CA ILE A 275 5.58 1.18 -13.53
C ILE A 275 6.58 0.03 -13.66
N HIS A 276 7.49 0.09 -14.64
CA HIS A 276 8.52 -0.93 -14.82
C HIS A 276 9.55 -1.05 -13.68
N ARG A 277 9.56 -0.10 -12.73
CA ARG A 277 10.37 -0.23 -11.51
C ARG A 277 9.77 -1.23 -10.52
N TYR A 278 8.46 -1.39 -10.56
CA TYR A 278 7.70 -2.24 -9.65
C TYR A 278 7.28 -3.53 -10.36
N TYR A 279 6.71 -3.44 -11.56
CA TYR A 279 6.15 -4.58 -12.27
C TYR A 279 7.04 -5.13 -13.39
N SER A 280 7.36 -6.41 -13.31
CA SER A 280 7.92 -7.19 -14.42
C SER A 280 6.83 -7.58 -15.44
N ASN A 281 5.64 -7.91 -14.95
CA ASN A 281 4.46 -8.23 -15.75
C ASN A 281 3.66 -6.97 -16.07
N VAL A 282 3.83 -6.44 -17.28
CA VAL A 282 3.10 -5.26 -17.76
C VAL A 282 2.26 -5.61 -18.98
N GLU A 283 0.95 -5.64 -18.78
CA GLU A 283 -0.08 -5.88 -19.80
C GLU A 283 -0.60 -4.56 -20.37
N ARG A 284 -1.33 -4.61 -21.49
CA ARG A 284 -1.81 -3.40 -22.17
C ARG A 284 -3.19 -3.58 -22.80
N ILE A 285 -4.05 -2.59 -22.63
CA ILE A 285 -5.32 -2.49 -23.37
C ILE A 285 -5.02 -2.03 -24.82
N GLN A 286 -5.55 -2.76 -25.78
CA GLN A 286 -5.34 -2.54 -27.22
C GLN A 286 -6.57 -1.94 -27.89
N ALA A 287 -6.34 -1.21 -28.99
CA ALA A 287 -7.44 -0.75 -29.83
C ALA A 287 -8.24 -1.96 -30.41
N PRO A 288 -9.57 -1.85 -30.53
CA PRO A 288 -10.40 -0.65 -30.35
C PRO A 288 -10.87 -0.40 -28.91
N GLY A 289 -10.39 -1.19 -27.94
CA GLY A 289 -10.69 -1.02 -26.52
C GLY A 289 -10.25 0.34 -25.97
N THR A 290 -11.08 0.91 -25.10
CA THR A 290 -10.72 2.06 -24.26
C THR A 290 -11.02 1.72 -22.82
N LEU A 291 -10.14 2.15 -21.92
CA LEU A 291 -10.27 1.93 -20.49
C LEU A 291 -9.53 3.04 -19.74
N GLU A 292 -10.15 3.58 -18.71
CA GLU A 292 -9.53 4.46 -17.70
C GLU A 292 -9.71 3.78 -16.33
N ALA A 293 -8.64 3.61 -15.56
CA ALA A 293 -8.73 2.84 -14.32
C ALA A 293 -9.60 3.49 -13.23
N GLY A 294 -9.99 4.77 -13.39
CA GLY A 294 -11.07 5.40 -12.63
C GLY A 294 -12.42 4.67 -12.72
N ASP A 295 -12.65 3.87 -13.77
CA ASP A 295 -13.82 2.99 -13.92
C ASP A 295 -13.67 1.62 -13.26
N VAL A 296 -12.51 1.32 -12.68
CA VAL A 296 -12.24 0.00 -12.11
C VAL A 296 -12.16 0.07 -10.60
N MET A 297 -13.06 -0.65 -9.93
CA MET A 297 -13.07 -0.81 -8.47
C MET A 297 -12.63 -2.21 -8.09
N MET A 298 -11.50 -2.30 -7.37
CA MET A 298 -11.00 -3.54 -6.81
C MET A 298 -11.70 -3.85 -5.48
N VAL A 299 -12.09 -5.11 -5.29
CA VAL A 299 -12.57 -5.66 -4.01
C VAL A 299 -11.98 -7.05 -3.84
N GLY A 300 -10.93 -7.14 -3.02
CA GLY A 300 -10.08 -8.34 -2.95
C GLY A 300 -9.61 -8.75 -4.35
N ASN A 301 -9.89 -10.01 -4.74
CA ASN A 301 -9.50 -10.56 -6.04
C ASN A 301 -10.54 -10.34 -7.18
N HIS A 302 -11.53 -9.46 -6.97
CA HIS A 302 -12.55 -9.14 -7.97
C HIS A 302 -12.51 -7.66 -8.37
N TYR A 303 -12.67 -7.40 -9.67
CA TYR A 303 -12.64 -6.05 -10.24
C TYR A 303 -13.96 -5.72 -10.93
N TYR A 304 -14.68 -4.74 -10.40
CA TYR A 304 -15.87 -4.18 -11.05
C TYR A 304 -15.45 -3.13 -12.06
N ILE A 305 -15.97 -3.23 -13.28
CA ILE A 305 -15.55 -2.40 -14.41
C ILE A 305 -16.77 -1.63 -14.93
N GLY A 306 -16.79 -0.32 -14.70
CA GLY A 306 -17.81 0.57 -15.23
C GLY A 306 -17.68 0.73 -16.74
N VAL A 307 -18.76 0.49 -17.48
CA VAL A 307 -18.83 0.90 -18.89
C VAL A 307 -19.33 2.34 -18.94
N SER A 308 -18.48 3.23 -19.45
CA SER A 308 -18.63 4.69 -19.40
C SER A 308 -18.34 5.34 -20.76
N ALA A 309 -18.32 6.67 -20.81
CA ALA A 309 -17.82 7.40 -21.99
C ALA A 309 -16.31 7.21 -22.21
N ARG A 310 -15.57 6.73 -21.20
CA ARG A 310 -14.11 6.58 -21.19
C ARG A 310 -13.70 5.11 -21.32
N THR A 311 -14.46 4.21 -20.71
CA THR A 311 -14.25 2.76 -20.74
C THR A 311 -15.34 2.08 -21.56
N ASN A 312 -14.97 1.46 -22.68
CA ASN A 312 -15.94 0.77 -23.54
C ASN A 312 -15.96 -0.75 -23.25
N GLU A 313 -16.98 -1.45 -23.75
CA GLU A 313 -17.12 -2.90 -23.52
C GLU A 313 -15.92 -3.71 -24.00
N GLU A 314 -15.29 -3.32 -25.11
CA GLU A 314 -14.07 -3.99 -25.60
C GLU A 314 -12.90 -3.85 -24.62
N GLY A 315 -12.66 -2.66 -24.08
CA GLY A 315 -11.62 -2.42 -23.08
C GLY A 315 -11.91 -3.19 -21.78
N ALA A 316 -13.17 -3.22 -21.35
CA ALA A 316 -13.60 -4.00 -20.20
C ALA A 316 -13.38 -5.51 -20.41
N ASN A 317 -13.76 -6.05 -21.58
CA ASN A 317 -13.56 -7.46 -21.91
C ASN A 317 -12.08 -7.84 -22.00
N GLN A 318 -11.23 -6.96 -22.55
CA GLN A 318 -9.78 -7.16 -22.54
C GLN A 318 -9.23 -7.18 -21.11
N LEU A 319 -9.67 -6.26 -20.25
CA LEU A 319 -9.27 -6.27 -18.84
C LEU A 319 -9.68 -7.57 -18.15
N ILE A 320 -10.93 -8.03 -18.33
CA ILE A 320 -11.39 -9.31 -17.75
C ILE A 320 -10.53 -10.49 -18.22
N ALA A 321 -10.15 -10.50 -19.51
CA ALA A 321 -9.28 -11.54 -20.05
C ALA A 321 -7.86 -11.50 -19.43
N ILE A 322 -7.31 -10.30 -19.24
CA ILE A 322 -6.03 -10.10 -18.56
C ILE A 322 -6.12 -10.55 -17.10
N LEU A 323 -7.12 -10.09 -16.35
CA LEU A 323 -7.35 -10.49 -14.95
C LEU A 323 -7.42 -12.01 -14.81
N LYS A 324 -8.18 -12.68 -15.69
CA LYS A 324 -8.30 -14.14 -15.71
C LYS A 324 -6.98 -14.86 -15.97
N LYS A 325 -6.08 -14.31 -16.80
CA LYS A 325 -4.73 -14.85 -17.03
C LYS A 325 -3.93 -14.90 -15.72
N TYR A 326 -4.16 -13.94 -14.82
CA TYR A 326 -3.50 -13.82 -13.52
C TYR A 326 -4.36 -14.34 -12.36
N LYS A 327 -5.33 -15.24 -12.63
CA LYS A 327 -6.22 -15.86 -11.61
C LYS A 327 -7.08 -14.86 -10.83
N MET A 328 -7.26 -13.65 -11.35
CA MET A 328 -8.18 -12.64 -10.83
C MET A 328 -9.51 -12.69 -11.59
N THR A 329 -10.53 -12.02 -11.08
CA THR A 329 -11.86 -11.99 -11.71
C THR A 329 -12.35 -10.58 -11.95
N GLY A 330 -13.24 -10.39 -12.93
CA GLY A 330 -13.87 -9.10 -13.15
C GLY A 330 -15.27 -9.21 -13.71
N SER A 331 -16.07 -8.19 -13.49
CA SER A 331 -17.45 -8.08 -13.99
C SER A 331 -17.75 -6.66 -14.45
N ILE A 332 -18.63 -6.55 -15.45
CA ILE A 332 -19.06 -5.26 -15.98
C ILE A 332 -20.20 -4.72 -15.14
N VAL A 333 -20.12 -3.43 -14.79
CA VAL A 333 -21.19 -2.68 -14.13
C VAL A 333 -21.70 -1.60 -15.10
N PRO A 334 -22.99 -1.63 -15.49
CA PRO A 334 -23.54 -0.61 -16.37
C PRO A 334 -23.70 0.73 -15.64
N LEU A 335 -23.16 1.82 -16.20
CA LEU A 335 -23.31 3.18 -15.68
C LEU A 335 -24.35 3.97 -16.48
N LYS A 336 -25.19 4.77 -15.81
CA LYS A 336 -26.19 5.62 -16.49
C LYS A 336 -25.98 7.12 -16.29
N LYS A 337 -25.47 7.55 -15.14
CA LYS A 337 -25.47 8.97 -14.73
C LYS A 337 -24.10 9.56 -14.39
N VAL A 338 -23.12 8.75 -14.02
CA VAL A 338 -21.80 9.25 -13.59
C VAL A 338 -20.72 9.10 -14.67
N LEU A 339 -19.69 9.95 -14.60
CA LEU A 339 -18.56 9.94 -15.54
C LEU A 339 -17.70 8.68 -15.39
N HIS A 340 -17.34 8.32 -14.16
CA HIS A 340 -16.62 7.10 -13.82
C HIS A 340 -17.31 6.32 -12.70
N LEU A 341 -17.11 4.99 -12.66
CA LEU A 341 -17.63 4.13 -11.59
C LEU A 341 -17.26 4.65 -10.20
N LYS A 342 -15.98 5.01 -9.98
CA LYS A 342 -15.49 5.42 -8.66
C LYS A 342 -15.87 6.85 -8.25
N THR A 343 -16.54 7.63 -9.11
CA THR A 343 -17.07 8.95 -8.75
C THR A 343 -18.13 8.86 -7.65
N GLY A 344 -18.93 7.78 -7.66
CA GLY A 344 -19.98 7.57 -6.66
C GLY A 344 -19.80 6.32 -5.79
N LEU A 345 -18.61 5.70 -5.83
CA LEU A 345 -18.32 4.44 -5.13
C LEU A 345 -16.91 4.40 -4.56
N SER A 346 -16.76 4.08 -3.28
CA SER A 346 -15.48 3.70 -2.66
C SER A 346 -15.62 2.42 -1.86
N TYR A 347 -14.85 1.40 -2.21
CA TYR A 347 -14.59 0.31 -1.28
C TYR A 347 -13.51 0.77 -0.30
N ILE A 348 -13.78 0.66 1.00
CA ILE A 348 -12.85 1.08 2.08
C ILE A 348 -12.47 -0.09 2.99
N GLU A 349 -12.34 -1.27 2.39
CA GLU A 349 -12.09 -2.54 3.07
C GLU A 349 -13.17 -2.97 4.07
N ASN A 350 -13.00 -4.15 4.68
CA ASN A 350 -13.90 -4.70 5.69
C ASN A 350 -15.36 -4.80 5.23
N ASN A 351 -15.60 -5.12 3.96
CA ASN A 351 -16.92 -5.21 3.34
C ASN A 351 -17.72 -3.89 3.33
N ASN A 352 -17.07 -2.74 3.59
CA ASN A 352 -17.69 -1.42 3.61
C ASN A 352 -17.57 -0.71 2.26
N LEU A 353 -18.71 -0.27 1.72
CA LEU A 353 -18.81 0.39 0.42
C LEU A 353 -19.54 1.73 0.57
N LEU A 354 -18.83 2.85 0.43
CA LEU A 354 -19.50 4.14 0.26
C LEU A 354 -20.14 4.18 -1.12
N ALA A 355 -21.41 4.56 -1.18
CA ALA A 355 -22.16 4.66 -2.42
C ALA A 355 -23.06 5.90 -2.43
N CYS A 356 -23.27 6.47 -3.62
CA CYS A 356 -24.26 7.53 -3.84
C CYS A 356 -25.07 7.28 -5.12
N GLY A 357 -26.23 7.93 -5.23
CA GLY A 357 -27.02 7.93 -6.46
C GLY A 357 -27.47 6.54 -6.91
N GLU A 358 -27.21 6.19 -8.18
CA GLU A 358 -27.69 4.93 -8.78
C GLU A 358 -27.11 3.67 -8.13
N PHE A 359 -25.95 3.79 -7.49
CA PHE A 359 -25.20 2.66 -6.93
C PHE A 359 -25.82 2.06 -5.67
N LEU A 360 -26.66 2.81 -4.95
CA LEU A 360 -27.32 2.37 -3.71
C LEU A 360 -28.21 1.14 -3.92
N THR A 361 -28.74 0.97 -5.13
CA THR A 361 -29.75 -0.06 -5.45
C THR A 361 -29.27 -1.11 -6.44
N LEU A 362 -28.00 -1.06 -6.87
CA LEU A 362 -27.46 -2.06 -7.79
C LEU A 362 -27.30 -3.40 -7.06
N GLU A 363 -27.81 -4.46 -7.69
CA GLU A 363 -27.89 -5.80 -7.11
C GLU A 363 -26.50 -6.37 -6.81
N GLU A 364 -25.53 -6.05 -7.67
CA GLU A 364 -24.12 -6.44 -7.58
C GLU A 364 -23.47 -5.99 -6.26
N PHE A 365 -23.96 -4.89 -5.68
CA PHE A 365 -23.41 -4.28 -4.47
C PHE A 365 -24.18 -4.59 -3.20
N GLN A 366 -25.37 -5.22 -3.26
CA GLN A 366 -26.20 -5.48 -2.08
C GLN A 366 -25.58 -6.49 -1.09
N LYS A 367 -24.51 -7.17 -1.48
CA LYS A 367 -23.71 -8.04 -0.60
C LYS A 367 -22.76 -7.27 0.33
N TYR A 368 -22.49 -5.99 0.04
CA TYR A 368 -21.64 -5.13 0.86
C TYR A 368 -22.45 -4.43 1.95
N ASN A 369 -21.78 -3.97 3.00
CA ASN A 369 -22.32 -2.96 3.87
C ASN A 369 -22.28 -1.62 3.12
N ILE A 370 -23.44 -1.16 2.62
CA ILE A 370 -23.53 0.08 1.85
C ILE A 370 -23.66 1.27 2.82
N ILE A 371 -22.67 2.17 2.77
CA ILE A 371 -22.69 3.44 3.48
C ILE A 371 -23.23 4.49 2.50
N GLU A 372 -24.49 4.87 2.67
CA GLU A 372 -25.09 5.90 1.84
C GLU A 372 -24.42 7.26 2.06
N VAL A 373 -23.88 7.84 0.99
CA VAL A 373 -23.40 9.22 0.94
C VAL A 373 -24.55 10.11 0.51
N ASP A 374 -24.87 11.10 1.34
CA ASP A 374 -25.92 12.08 1.05
C ASP A 374 -25.64 12.78 -0.31
N GLU A 375 -26.67 13.02 -1.10
CA GLU A 375 -26.53 13.66 -2.43
C GLU A 375 -25.79 15.02 -2.36
N SER A 376 -26.05 15.79 -1.29
CA SER A 376 -25.38 17.06 -1.01
C SER A 376 -23.88 16.92 -0.71
N GLU A 377 -23.43 15.73 -0.34
CA GLU A 377 -22.03 15.39 -0.05
C GLU A 377 -21.48 14.35 -1.04
N SER A 378 -22.12 14.18 -2.20
CA SER A 378 -21.78 13.12 -3.17
C SER A 378 -20.30 13.06 -3.56
N TYR A 379 -19.61 14.20 -3.60
CA TYR A 379 -18.16 14.26 -3.86
C TYR A 379 -17.30 13.55 -2.78
N ALA A 380 -17.80 13.42 -1.55
CA ALA A 380 -17.15 12.69 -0.47
C ALA A 380 -17.06 11.18 -0.73
N ALA A 381 -17.85 10.65 -1.68
CA ALA A 381 -17.72 9.26 -2.13
C ALA A 381 -16.40 9.00 -2.87
N ASN A 382 -15.56 10.01 -3.12
CA ASN A 382 -14.20 9.87 -3.64
C ASN A 382 -13.17 9.82 -2.50
N CYS A 383 -13.15 8.73 -1.74
CA CYS A 383 -12.18 8.49 -0.66
C CYS A 383 -11.31 7.24 -0.91
N ILE A 384 -10.12 7.22 -0.34
CA ILE A 384 -9.21 6.07 -0.38
C ILE A 384 -9.09 5.47 1.00
N TRP A 385 -8.93 4.16 1.06
CA TRP A 385 -8.48 3.45 2.25
C TRP A 385 -6.98 3.17 2.12
N VAL A 386 -6.21 3.46 3.17
CA VAL A 386 -4.76 3.27 3.26
C VAL A 386 -4.41 2.88 4.68
N ASN A 387 -3.90 1.67 4.91
CA ASN A 387 -3.43 1.20 6.22
C ASN A 387 -4.39 1.56 7.38
N SER A 388 -5.66 1.14 7.30
CA SER A 388 -6.72 1.44 8.29
C SER A 388 -7.18 2.91 8.39
N ASN A 389 -6.56 3.81 7.63
CA ASN A 389 -6.98 5.20 7.49
C ASN A 389 -7.91 5.36 6.29
N VAL A 390 -8.83 6.33 6.36
CA VAL A 390 -9.62 6.77 5.20
C VAL A 390 -9.32 8.22 4.91
N ILE A 391 -8.68 8.49 3.76
CA ILE A 391 -8.46 9.86 3.28
C ILE A 391 -9.62 10.27 2.39
N MET A 392 -10.27 11.39 2.73
CA MET A 392 -11.41 11.91 1.98
C MET A 392 -11.33 13.42 1.77
N PRO A 393 -12.10 13.97 0.80
CA PRO A 393 -12.21 15.40 0.63
C PRO A 393 -12.69 16.12 1.90
N ALA A 394 -12.11 17.27 2.21
CA ALA A 394 -12.59 18.14 3.29
C ALA A 394 -13.91 18.84 2.93
N GLY A 395 -14.73 19.14 3.94
CA GLY A 395 -15.99 19.87 3.78
C GLY A 395 -17.26 19.00 3.79
N PHE A 396 -17.13 17.69 4.06
CA PHE A 396 -18.24 16.73 4.01
C PHE A 396 -18.45 16.00 5.36
N PRO A 397 -18.92 16.73 6.39
CA PRO A 397 -18.94 16.24 7.77
C PRO A 397 -19.91 15.07 8.01
N LYS A 398 -21.02 14.95 7.25
CA LYS A 398 -21.94 13.83 7.45
C LYS A 398 -21.29 12.51 7.04
N THR A 399 -20.63 12.51 5.89
CA THR A 399 -19.93 11.36 5.34
C THR A 399 -18.72 11.01 6.20
N ALA A 400 -17.92 12.01 6.59
CA ALA A 400 -16.79 11.81 7.50
C ALA A 400 -17.23 11.15 8.82
N LYS A 401 -18.35 11.60 9.40
CA LYS A 401 -18.91 11.00 10.61
C LYS A 401 -19.32 9.54 10.39
N LYS A 402 -20.02 9.21 9.29
CA LYS A 402 -20.43 7.83 8.99
C LYS A 402 -19.22 6.90 8.88
N VAL A 403 -18.14 7.36 8.26
CA VAL A 403 -16.89 6.59 8.14
C VAL A 403 -16.20 6.45 9.49
N ALA A 404 -16.09 7.51 10.29
CA ALA A 404 -15.49 7.44 11.61
C ALA A 404 -16.28 6.52 12.56
N ASP A 405 -17.61 6.51 12.47
CA ASP A 405 -18.48 5.64 13.29
C ASP A 405 -18.28 4.13 12.96
N LEU A 406 -17.63 3.80 11.83
CA LEU A 406 -17.21 2.43 11.48
C LEU A 406 -15.85 2.03 12.09
N GLY A 407 -15.16 2.96 12.77
CA GLY A 407 -13.89 2.69 13.44
C GLY A 407 -12.64 3.08 12.64
N TYR A 408 -12.78 3.68 11.47
CA TYR A 408 -11.63 4.17 10.70
C TYR A 408 -11.09 5.48 11.27
N ASN A 409 -9.77 5.68 11.15
CA ASN A 409 -9.18 7.01 11.30
C ASN A 409 -9.44 7.84 10.04
N VAL A 410 -10.22 8.91 10.17
CA VAL A 410 -10.63 9.74 9.01
C VAL A 410 -9.73 10.95 8.88
N ILE A 411 -9.06 11.07 7.74
CA ILE A 411 -8.20 12.21 7.40
C ILE A 411 -8.87 12.99 6.27
N THR A 412 -9.22 14.26 6.55
CA THR A 412 -9.83 15.12 5.54
C THR A 412 -8.80 16.02 4.88
N VAL A 413 -8.74 16.03 3.55
CA VAL A 413 -7.83 16.88 2.76
C VAL A 413 -8.63 17.78 1.83
N ASP A 414 -8.35 19.09 1.84
CA ASP A 414 -8.94 20.00 0.86
C ASP A 414 -8.35 19.72 -0.53
N VAL A 415 -9.21 19.28 -1.44
CA VAL A 415 -8.89 18.99 -2.84
C VAL A 415 -9.80 19.79 -3.79
N SER A 416 -10.29 20.95 -3.33
CA SER A 416 -11.27 21.76 -4.06
C SER A 416 -10.81 22.26 -5.43
N GLU A 417 -9.50 22.41 -5.67
CA GLU A 417 -9.02 22.78 -7.01
C GLU A 417 -9.04 21.62 -7.99
N PHE A 418 -8.90 20.38 -7.51
CA PHE A 418 -9.03 19.16 -8.32
C PHE A 418 -10.50 18.83 -8.63
N GLN A 419 -11.41 19.13 -7.69
CA GLN A 419 -12.85 18.98 -7.87
C GLN A 419 -13.36 19.74 -9.11
N LYS A 420 -12.76 20.89 -9.43
CA LYS A 420 -13.13 21.73 -10.58
C LYS A 420 -12.88 21.08 -11.94
N ILE A 421 -12.07 20.04 -11.98
CA ILE A 421 -11.73 19.26 -13.19
C ILE A 421 -12.05 17.78 -12.98
N ASP A 422 -13.15 17.53 -12.25
CA ASP A 422 -13.74 16.20 -11.99
C ASP A 422 -12.81 15.19 -11.27
N GLY A 423 -11.68 15.65 -10.74
CA GLY A 423 -10.75 14.85 -9.95
C GLY A 423 -11.08 14.86 -8.45
N GLY A 424 -10.41 14.01 -7.69
CA GLY A 424 -10.49 13.95 -6.22
C GLY A 424 -9.38 13.08 -5.61
N SER A 425 -9.48 12.72 -4.33
CA SER A 425 -8.40 12.03 -3.61
C SER A 425 -7.89 10.78 -4.33
N LYS A 426 -8.75 9.85 -4.76
CA LYS A 426 -8.34 8.62 -5.46
C LYS A 426 -7.56 8.88 -6.74
N THR A 427 -8.03 9.83 -7.54
CA THR A 427 -7.52 10.04 -8.90
C THR A 427 -6.04 10.45 -8.92
N MET A 428 -5.55 11.06 -7.84
CA MET A 428 -4.20 11.62 -7.76
C MET A 428 -3.12 10.61 -7.35
N ILE A 429 -3.47 9.34 -7.10
CA ILE A 429 -2.51 8.29 -6.74
C ILE A 429 -2.70 7.00 -7.54
N LEU A 430 -1.64 6.22 -7.58
CA LEU A 430 -1.67 4.79 -7.80
C LEU A 430 -1.11 4.10 -6.57
N THR A 431 -1.89 3.22 -5.95
CA THR A 431 -1.37 2.27 -4.97
C THR A 431 -0.73 1.11 -5.73
N ILE A 432 0.53 0.83 -5.43
CA ILE A 432 1.23 -0.37 -5.88
C ILE A 432 0.87 -1.47 -4.89
N LEU A 433 0.16 -2.47 -5.38
CA LEU A 433 -0.43 -3.54 -4.57
C LEU A 433 0.38 -4.83 -4.69
N GLN A 434 1.66 -4.74 -5.06
CA GLN A 434 2.45 -5.92 -5.35
C GLN A 434 2.46 -6.87 -4.16
N ILE A 435 2.06 -8.10 -4.45
CA ILE A 435 2.52 -9.26 -3.72
C ILE A 435 3.65 -9.76 -4.64
N SER A 436 4.81 -9.13 -4.43
CA SER A 436 5.97 -8.97 -5.33
C SER A 436 6.69 -10.22 -5.84
#